data_AF-A0A6I8NA74-F1
#
_entry.id   AF-A0A6I8NA74-F1
#
_cell.length_a   1.000
_cell.length_b   1.000
_cell.length_c   1.000
_cell.angle_alpha   90.00
_cell.angle_beta   90.00
_cell.angle_gamma   90.00
#
_symmetry.space_group_name_H-M   'P 1'
#
loop_
_entity.id
_entity.type
_entity.pdbx_description
1 polymer ?
#
loop_
_entity_poly.entity_id
_entity_poly.type
_entity_poly.pdbx_seq_one_letter_code
_entity_poly.pdbx_strand_id
1 'polypeptide(L)'
;MVQLRVKRGDENQFLLEASGSISVEELTVQVTRIYNGRLKVQRLCSEMEELAEHGISLPPNMQGLTDDQVEDLKLKDEWAEKCTPSGGSVFKKDEIGRRNGHAPNEKMMQVLKKTIEEAKALISKKQAEANVCVTVEMVKEALDQLRGAVMIVYPMGLPPYDPIRLEFEDKEDLSGTQAGLQVIEESEAQLWWAAKELKRTQKLSDYVGKNEKTKIVVKIQKVSTSHFSILIIFFVSFPAGEKGQ
;
A
#
# COMPACT_ATOMS: atom_id res chain seq x y z
N MET A 1 12.41 3.75 -25.33
CA MET A 1 12.19 3.54 -23.90
C MET A 1 12.32 2.06 -23.56
N VAL A 2 13.16 1.74 -22.57
CA VAL A 2 13.31 0.38 -22.04
C VAL A 2 12.02 0.01 -21.31
N GLN A 3 11.45 -1.16 -21.60
CA GLN A 3 10.27 -1.67 -20.92
C GLN A 3 10.69 -2.61 -19.79
N LEU A 4 10.22 -2.35 -18.58
CA LEU A 4 10.53 -3.07 -17.36
C LEU A 4 9.29 -3.81 -16.88
N ARG A 5 9.36 -5.14 -16.86
CA ARG A 5 8.38 -5.98 -16.17
C ARG A 5 8.79 -6.14 -14.72
N VAL A 6 8.07 -5.48 -13.83
CA VAL A 6 8.35 -5.48 -12.40
C VAL A 6 7.73 -6.71 -11.76
N LYS A 7 8.51 -7.43 -10.95
CA LYS A 7 8.12 -8.60 -10.16
C LYS A 7 8.41 -8.39 -8.68
N ARG A 8 7.61 -9.03 -7.81
CA ARG A 8 7.90 -9.20 -6.38
C ARG A 8 7.90 -10.71 -6.09
N GLY A 9 9.02 -11.23 -5.59
CA GLY A 9 9.21 -12.69 -5.53
C GLY A 9 9.15 -13.29 -6.93
N ASP A 10 8.15 -14.14 -7.17
CA ASP A 10 7.86 -14.73 -8.48
C ASP A 10 6.61 -14.15 -9.16
N GLU A 11 5.90 -13.26 -8.47
CA GLU A 11 4.67 -12.67 -8.94
C GLU A 11 4.92 -11.44 -9.85
N ASN A 12 4.24 -11.40 -11.01
CA ASN A 12 4.21 -10.23 -11.88
C ASN A 12 3.36 -9.10 -11.25
N GLN A 13 3.92 -7.89 -11.19
CA GLN A 13 3.24 -6.74 -10.58
C GLN A 13 2.69 -5.78 -11.62
N PHE A 14 3.54 -5.16 -12.42
CA PHE A 14 3.17 -4.18 -13.45
C PHE A 14 4.28 -4.05 -14.52
N LEU A 15 3.94 -3.39 -15.63
CA LEU A 15 4.92 -2.91 -16.60
C LEU A 15 5.20 -1.42 -16.35
N LEU A 16 6.43 -1.00 -16.58
CA LEU A 16 6.85 0.39 -16.54
C LEU A 16 7.79 0.65 -17.72
N GLU A 17 7.79 1.87 -18.23
CA GLU A 17 8.77 2.33 -19.22
C GLU A 17 9.68 3.39 -18.62
N ALA A 18 10.97 3.30 -18.96
CA ALA A 18 11.96 4.29 -18.56
C ALA A 18 12.98 4.53 -19.68
N SER A 19 13.62 5.70 -19.68
CA SER A 19 14.76 5.94 -20.56
C SER A 19 15.93 5.04 -20.15
N GLY A 20 16.71 4.54 -21.11
CA GLY A 20 17.95 3.83 -20.78
C GLY A 20 18.95 4.71 -20.03
N SER A 21 18.85 6.03 -20.16
CA SER A 21 19.75 6.99 -19.51
C SER A 21 19.38 7.32 -18.06
N ILE A 22 18.22 6.86 -17.56
CA ILE A 22 17.76 7.11 -16.20
C ILE A 22 18.76 6.59 -15.17
N SER A 23 18.93 7.31 -14.06
CA SER A 23 19.68 6.79 -12.93
C SER A 23 18.91 5.64 -12.28
N VAL A 24 19.63 4.63 -11.79
CA VAL A 24 18.99 3.51 -11.10
C VAL A 24 18.36 3.98 -9.77
N GLU A 25 18.89 5.02 -9.14
CA GLU A 25 18.25 5.69 -7.99
C GLU A 25 16.84 6.18 -8.34
N GLU A 26 16.72 7.03 -9.36
CA GLU A 26 15.42 7.56 -9.81
C GLU A 26 14.46 6.44 -10.22
N LEU A 27 14.97 5.43 -10.94
CA LEU A 27 14.18 4.26 -11.33
C LEU A 27 13.69 3.47 -10.10
N THR A 28 14.54 3.29 -9.09
CA THR A 28 14.19 2.57 -7.86
C THR A 28 13.10 3.31 -7.09
N VAL A 29 13.23 4.64 -6.96
CA VAL A 29 12.20 5.48 -6.35
C VAL A 29 10.89 5.39 -7.13
N GLN A 30 10.93 5.52 -8.47
CA GLN A 30 9.74 5.45 -9.31
C GLN A 30 9.02 4.10 -9.21
N VAL A 31 9.77 2.99 -9.31
CA VAL A 31 9.21 1.64 -9.19
C VAL A 31 8.62 1.42 -7.80
N THR A 32 9.29 1.89 -6.74
CA THR A 32 8.81 1.75 -5.36
C THR A 32 7.54 2.54 -5.11
N ARG A 33 7.46 3.78 -5.61
CA ARG A 33 6.25 4.63 -5.52
C ARG A 33 5.07 3.98 -6.20
N ILE A 34 5.24 3.47 -7.41
CA ILE A 34 4.16 2.77 -8.13
C ILE A 34 3.78 1.50 -7.37
N TYR A 35 4.75 0.71 -6.92
CA TYR A 35 4.48 -0.52 -6.18
C TYR A 35 3.68 -0.26 -4.88
N ASN A 36 4.17 0.63 -4.01
CA ASN A 36 3.50 0.95 -2.75
C ASN A 36 2.17 1.67 -2.98
N GLY A 37 2.10 2.59 -3.95
CA GLY A 37 0.86 3.30 -4.26
C GLY A 37 -0.22 2.36 -4.79
N ARG A 38 0.14 1.29 -5.51
CA ARG A 38 -0.80 0.23 -5.88
C ARG A 38 -1.33 -0.54 -4.67
N LEU A 39 -0.46 -0.86 -3.70
CA LEU A 39 -0.89 -1.49 -2.44
C LEU A 39 -1.84 -0.58 -1.66
N LYS A 40 -1.57 0.74 -1.66
CA LYS A 40 -2.40 1.77 -1.04
C LYS A 40 -3.80 1.85 -1.66
N VAL A 41 -3.89 1.92 -2.99
CA VAL A 41 -5.17 1.87 -3.71
C VAL A 41 -5.93 0.58 -3.39
N GLN A 42 -5.25 -0.57 -3.33
CA GLN A 42 -5.89 -1.85 -2.98
C GLN A 42 -6.51 -1.83 -1.58
N ARG A 43 -5.78 -1.33 -0.57
CA ARG A 43 -6.30 -1.18 0.80
C ARG A 43 -7.51 -0.25 0.85
N LEU A 44 -7.40 0.93 0.23
CA LEU A 44 -8.49 1.90 0.15
C LEU A 44 -9.73 1.29 -0.48
N CYS A 45 -9.58 0.59 -1.60
CA CYS A 45 -10.70 -0.05 -2.27
C CYS A 45 -11.40 -1.07 -1.36
N SER A 46 -10.66 -1.89 -0.61
CA SER A 46 -11.24 -2.83 0.33
C SER A 46 -12.00 -2.14 1.47
N GLU A 47 -11.43 -1.09 2.07
CA GLU A 47 -12.12 -0.34 3.12
C GLU A 47 -13.33 0.45 2.59
N MET A 48 -13.27 0.95 1.35
CA MET A 48 -14.39 1.63 0.69
C MET A 48 -15.53 0.66 0.32
N GLU A 49 -15.24 -0.61 0.05
CA GLU A 49 -16.28 -1.65 -0.11
C GLU A 49 -17.06 -1.81 1.19
N GLU A 50 -16.38 -1.88 2.34
CA GLU A 50 -17.00 -1.93 3.65
C GLU A 50 -17.76 -0.63 4.00
N LEU A 51 -17.22 0.54 3.63
CA LEU A 51 -17.92 1.83 3.77
C LEU A 51 -19.23 1.87 2.99
N ALA A 52 -19.23 1.29 1.78
CA ALA A 52 -20.40 1.25 0.91
C ALA A 52 -21.49 0.33 1.47
N GLU A 53 -21.12 -0.75 2.15
CA GLU A 53 -22.05 -1.75 2.68
C GLU A 53 -22.52 -1.47 4.12
N HIS A 54 -21.67 -0.84 4.94
CA HIS A 54 -21.89 -0.75 6.39
C HIS A 54 -21.71 0.65 6.97
N GLY A 55 -21.37 1.66 6.16
CA GLY A 55 -21.20 3.03 6.63
C GLY A 55 -19.85 3.29 7.28
N ILE A 56 -19.73 4.38 8.03
CA ILE A 56 -18.45 4.82 8.63
C ILE A 56 -17.98 3.86 9.73
N SER A 57 -16.68 3.88 10.01
CA SER A 57 -16.10 3.13 11.13
C SER A 57 -16.65 3.65 12.46
N LEU A 58 -16.86 2.74 13.41
CA LEU A 58 -17.14 3.09 14.81
C LEU A 58 -15.88 3.66 15.47
N PRO A 59 -16.03 4.49 16.51
CA PRO A 59 -14.93 4.88 17.39
C PRO A 59 -14.13 3.66 17.90
N PRO A 60 -12.79 3.73 18.01
CA PRO A 60 -11.98 2.58 18.43
C PRO A 60 -12.39 1.96 19.78
N ASN A 61 -12.92 2.77 20.71
CA ASN A 61 -13.42 2.31 22.01
C ASN A 61 -14.80 1.61 21.96
N MET A 62 -15.47 1.61 20.80
CA MET A 62 -16.77 0.97 20.59
C MET A 62 -16.68 -0.26 19.67
N GLN A 63 -15.58 -0.42 18.93
CA GLN A 63 -15.41 -1.54 18.00
C GLN A 63 -15.35 -2.88 18.75
N GLY A 64 -16.11 -3.88 18.27
CA GLY A 64 -16.15 -5.23 18.84
C GLY A 64 -16.92 -5.37 20.15
N LEU A 65 -17.57 -4.30 20.63
CA LEU A 65 -18.50 -4.37 21.77
C LEU A 65 -19.90 -4.77 21.32
N THR A 66 -20.66 -5.41 22.21
CA THR A 66 -22.10 -5.65 21.98
C THR A 66 -22.92 -4.39 22.25
N ASP A 67 -24.13 -4.36 21.69
CA ASP A 67 -25.08 -3.26 21.90
C ASP A 67 -25.33 -3.01 23.41
N ASP A 68 -25.48 -4.08 24.21
CA ASP A 68 -25.62 -4.01 25.67
C ASP A 68 -24.40 -3.39 26.36
N GLN A 69 -23.18 -3.78 25.95
CA GLN A 69 -21.94 -3.23 26.52
C GLN A 69 -21.79 -1.73 26.21
N VAL A 70 -22.18 -1.31 25.01
CA VAL A 70 -22.17 0.09 24.60
C VAL A 70 -23.14 0.91 25.46
N GLU A 71 -24.33 0.38 25.72
CA GLU A 71 -25.33 1.02 26.60
C GLU A 71 -24.85 1.10 28.05
N ASP A 72 -24.34 0.01 28.62
CA ASP A 72 -23.84 -0.07 29.99
C ASP A 72 -22.68 0.91 30.23
N LEU A 73 -21.75 0.98 29.28
CA LEU A 73 -20.60 1.90 29.31
C LEU A 73 -20.99 3.33 28.90
N LYS A 74 -22.24 3.56 28.47
CA LYS A 74 -22.77 4.86 28.03
C LYS A 74 -21.92 5.50 26.93
N LEU A 75 -21.36 4.67 26.05
CA LEU A 75 -20.53 5.15 24.94
C LEU A 75 -21.44 5.75 23.87
N LYS A 76 -20.97 6.84 23.25
CA LYS A 76 -21.70 7.56 22.19
C LYS A 76 -20.78 7.80 21.01
N ASP A 77 -21.31 7.59 19.82
CA ASP A 77 -20.64 7.95 18.58
C ASP A 77 -20.96 9.40 18.23
N GLU A 78 -20.01 10.31 18.52
CA GLU A 78 -20.13 11.74 18.20
C GLU A 78 -20.04 12.06 16.70
N TRP A 79 -19.63 11.09 15.88
CA TRP A 79 -19.42 11.26 14.45
C TRP A 79 -20.56 10.70 13.61
N ALA A 80 -21.41 9.82 14.16
CA ALA A 80 -22.57 9.26 13.48
C ALA A 80 -23.48 10.33 12.83
N GLU A 81 -23.73 11.43 13.54
CA GLU A 81 -24.56 12.54 13.02
C GLU A 81 -23.78 13.53 12.15
N LYS A 82 -22.45 13.63 12.33
CA LYS A 82 -21.60 14.57 11.60
C LYS A 82 -21.21 14.05 10.21
N CYS A 83 -21.04 12.73 10.10
CA CYS A 83 -20.57 12.04 8.91
C CYS A 83 -21.70 11.28 8.23
N THR A 84 -22.83 11.95 7.98
CA THR A 84 -23.97 11.34 7.28
C THR A 84 -23.74 11.33 5.77
N PRO A 85 -24.07 10.23 5.07
CA PRO A 85 -23.95 10.16 3.63
C PRO A 85 -24.98 11.05 2.91
N SER A 86 -24.61 11.51 1.72
CA SER A 86 -25.45 12.29 0.80
C SER A 86 -26.75 11.55 0.48
N GLY A 87 -27.88 12.18 0.78
CA GLY A 87 -29.21 11.58 0.56
C GLY A 87 -29.61 10.54 1.60
N GLY A 88 -28.96 10.52 2.78
CA GLY A 88 -29.34 9.70 3.93
C GLY A 88 -28.77 8.29 3.91
N SER A 89 -28.93 7.60 5.04
CA SER A 89 -28.41 6.26 5.28
C SER A 89 -29.48 5.19 5.29
N VAL A 90 -29.10 3.96 4.96
CA VAL A 90 -29.89 2.74 5.13
C VAL A 90 -29.20 1.86 6.16
N PHE A 91 -29.96 1.33 7.12
CA PHE A 91 -29.39 0.47 8.16
C PHE A 91 -29.05 -0.91 7.60
N LYS A 92 -27.78 -1.30 7.72
CA LYS A 92 -27.22 -2.59 7.35
C LYS A 92 -26.11 -2.95 8.35
N LYS A 93 -26.47 -3.78 9.34
CA LYS A 93 -25.58 -4.17 10.44
C LYS A 93 -24.28 -4.78 9.91
N ASP A 94 -23.16 -4.36 10.50
CA ASP A 94 -21.86 -5.00 10.35
C ASP A 94 -21.75 -6.14 11.38
N GLU A 95 -21.61 -7.37 10.90
CA GLU A 95 -21.50 -8.55 11.77
C GLU A 95 -20.17 -8.59 12.55
N ILE A 96 -19.14 -7.92 12.04
CA ILE A 96 -17.82 -7.84 12.68
C ILE A 96 -17.83 -6.76 13.78
N GLY A 97 -18.76 -5.81 13.73
CA GLY A 97 -18.88 -4.72 14.70
C GLY A 97 -17.76 -3.68 14.61
N ARG A 98 -17.22 -3.45 13.40
CA ARG A 98 -16.22 -2.40 13.12
C ARG A 98 -16.86 -1.11 12.63
N ARG A 99 -17.96 -1.19 11.88
CA ARG A 99 -18.69 -0.07 11.28
C ARG A 99 -20.06 0.13 11.94
N ASN A 100 -20.60 1.33 11.82
CA ASN A 100 -21.81 1.72 12.54
C ASN A 100 -23.11 1.15 11.95
N GLY A 101 -23.04 0.52 10.78
CA GLY A 101 -24.17 -0.08 10.08
C GLY A 101 -25.06 0.93 9.36
N HIS A 102 -24.70 2.21 9.30
CA HIS A 102 -25.46 3.25 8.58
C HIS A 102 -24.88 3.46 7.18
N ALA A 103 -25.15 2.52 6.28
CA ALA A 103 -24.65 2.51 4.92
C ALA A 103 -25.25 3.64 4.07
N PRO A 104 -24.56 4.13 3.03
CA PRO A 104 -25.14 5.03 2.04
C PRO A 104 -26.37 4.42 1.35
N ASN A 105 -27.26 5.26 0.84
CA ASN A 105 -28.36 4.79 -0.02
C ASN A 105 -27.84 4.11 -1.30
N GLU A 106 -28.70 3.35 -1.98
CA GLU A 106 -28.35 2.57 -3.18
C GLU A 106 -27.59 3.40 -4.23
N LYS A 107 -28.05 4.63 -4.52
CA LYS A 107 -27.41 5.48 -5.52
C LYS A 107 -25.98 5.84 -5.14
N MET A 108 -25.74 6.22 -3.89
CA MET A 108 -24.40 6.57 -3.40
C MET A 108 -23.50 5.35 -3.24
N MET A 109 -24.07 4.20 -2.83
CA MET A 109 -23.34 2.93 -2.79
C MET A 109 -22.82 2.57 -4.19
N GLN A 110 -23.63 2.73 -5.25
CA GLN A 110 -23.22 2.49 -6.62
C GLN A 110 -22.11 3.44 -7.09
N VAL A 111 -22.10 4.70 -6.63
CA VAL A 111 -20.99 5.63 -6.90
C VAL A 111 -19.69 5.08 -6.34
N LEU A 112 -19.66 4.65 -5.07
CA LEU A 112 -18.46 4.05 -4.46
C LEU A 112 -18.04 2.79 -5.21
N LYS A 113 -18.95 1.84 -5.43
CA LYS A 113 -18.64 0.55 -6.08
C LYS A 113 -18.09 0.74 -7.49
N LYS A 114 -18.71 1.59 -8.30
CA LYS A 114 -18.24 1.88 -9.66
C LYS A 114 -16.84 2.50 -9.65
N THR A 115 -16.61 3.49 -8.80
CA THR A 115 -15.28 4.12 -8.71
C THR A 115 -14.21 3.15 -8.20
N ILE A 116 -14.56 2.24 -7.27
CA ILE A 116 -13.66 1.19 -6.80
C ILE A 116 -13.27 0.25 -7.95
N GLU A 117 -14.23 -0.18 -8.78
CA GLU A 117 -13.96 -1.02 -9.95
C GLU A 117 -13.04 -0.32 -10.96
N GLU A 118 -13.32 0.96 -11.27
CA GLU A 118 -12.51 1.79 -12.17
C GLU A 118 -11.08 1.96 -11.65
N ALA A 119 -10.90 2.30 -10.37
CA ALA A 119 -9.59 2.43 -9.74
C ALA A 119 -8.83 1.10 -9.71
N LYS A 120 -9.49 -0.01 -9.35
CA LYS A 120 -8.90 -1.36 -9.39
C LYS A 120 -8.46 -1.74 -10.81
N ALA A 121 -9.25 -1.41 -11.83
CA ALA A 121 -8.93 -1.67 -13.22
C ALA A 121 -7.71 -0.87 -13.69
N LEU A 122 -7.64 0.42 -13.34
CA LEU A 122 -6.57 1.33 -13.76
C LEU A 122 -5.18 0.83 -13.35
N ILE A 123 -5.05 0.28 -12.15
CA ILE A 123 -3.77 -0.21 -11.60
C ILE A 123 -3.63 -1.73 -11.55
N SER A 124 -4.54 -2.46 -12.21
CA SER A 124 -4.60 -3.92 -12.15
C SER A 124 -3.32 -4.60 -12.66
N LYS A 125 -3.02 -5.79 -12.14
CA LYS A 125 -1.98 -6.67 -12.72
C LYS A 125 -2.28 -7.03 -14.17
N LYS A 126 -3.57 -7.03 -14.56
CA LYS A 126 -4.03 -7.26 -15.94
C LYS A 126 -3.51 -6.23 -16.94
N GLN A 127 -3.16 -5.02 -16.49
CA GLN A 127 -2.54 -4.00 -17.36
C GLN A 127 -1.21 -4.50 -17.95
N ALA A 128 -0.44 -5.28 -17.18
CA ALA A 128 0.79 -5.87 -17.66
C ALA A 128 0.58 -6.93 -18.75
N GLU A 129 -0.55 -7.64 -18.71
CA GLU A 129 -0.95 -8.62 -19.72
C GLU A 129 -1.43 -7.93 -21.00
N ALA A 130 -2.15 -6.81 -20.85
CA ALA A 130 -2.55 -5.91 -21.94
C ALA A 130 -1.40 -5.07 -22.52
N ASN A 131 -0.16 -5.27 -22.03
CA ASN A 131 1.04 -4.54 -22.43
C ASN A 131 0.93 -3.01 -22.21
N VAL A 132 0.17 -2.60 -21.19
CA VAL A 132 0.01 -1.22 -20.73
C VAL A 132 0.98 -0.95 -19.58
N CYS A 133 1.75 0.12 -19.69
CA CYS A 133 2.68 0.56 -18.66
C CYS A 133 1.95 1.41 -17.62
N VAL A 134 2.20 1.11 -16.34
CA VAL A 134 1.65 1.86 -15.20
C VAL A 134 2.63 2.95 -14.83
N THR A 135 2.13 4.18 -14.66
CA THR A 135 2.92 5.34 -14.25
C THR A 135 2.50 5.82 -12.85
N VAL A 136 3.29 6.73 -12.27
CA VAL A 136 2.97 7.34 -10.96
C VAL A 136 1.67 8.16 -11.07
N GLU A 137 1.44 8.80 -12.20
CA GLU A 137 0.27 9.60 -12.51
C GLU A 137 -1.00 8.75 -12.54
N MET A 138 -0.96 7.54 -13.13
CA MET A 138 -2.11 6.61 -13.11
C MET A 138 -2.47 6.18 -11.69
N VAL A 139 -1.48 5.96 -10.82
CA VAL A 139 -1.72 5.63 -9.42
C VAL A 139 -2.32 6.82 -8.68
N LYS A 140 -1.81 8.02 -8.92
CA LYS A 140 -2.36 9.26 -8.36
C LYS A 140 -3.81 9.48 -8.82
N GLU A 141 -4.09 9.26 -10.11
CA GLU A 141 -5.43 9.37 -10.67
C GLU A 141 -6.40 8.39 -9.99
N ALA A 142 -6.00 7.13 -9.77
CA ALA A 142 -6.81 6.17 -9.01
C ALA A 142 -7.11 6.68 -7.59
N LEU A 143 -6.11 7.23 -6.88
CA LEU A 143 -6.30 7.79 -5.54
C LEU A 143 -7.23 9.01 -5.54
N ASP A 144 -7.08 9.89 -6.52
CA ASP A 144 -7.90 11.11 -6.66
C ASP A 144 -9.37 10.75 -7.00
N GLN A 145 -9.59 9.74 -7.84
CA GLN A 145 -10.93 9.20 -8.13
C GLN A 145 -11.60 8.67 -6.85
N LEU A 146 -10.90 7.84 -6.08
CA LEU A 146 -11.42 7.30 -4.82
C LEU A 146 -11.73 8.42 -3.80
N ARG A 147 -10.83 9.40 -3.67
CA ARG A 147 -11.04 10.58 -2.81
C ARG A 147 -12.27 11.38 -3.24
N GLY A 148 -12.44 11.59 -4.54
CA GLY A 148 -13.60 12.28 -5.11
C GLY A 148 -14.91 11.54 -4.81
N ALA A 149 -14.94 10.22 -4.98
CA ALA A 149 -16.12 9.42 -4.65
C ALA A 149 -16.49 9.50 -3.16
N VAL A 150 -15.50 9.40 -2.26
CA VAL A 150 -15.75 9.59 -0.82
C VAL A 150 -16.29 10.98 -0.53
N MET A 151 -15.77 12.04 -1.16
CA MET A 151 -16.26 13.40 -0.95
C MET A 151 -17.69 13.62 -1.47
N ILE A 152 -18.07 12.96 -2.56
CA ILE A 152 -19.45 12.99 -3.09
C ILE A 152 -20.42 12.32 -2.11
N VAL A 153 -20.03 11.14 -1.60
CA VAL A 153 -20.88 10.36 -0.71
C VAL A 153 -20.89 10.92 0.71
N TYR A 154 -19.77 11.41 1.22
CA TYR A 154 -19.59 11.98 2.55
C TYR A 154 -19.01 13.39 2.45
N PRO A 155 -19.84 14.41 2.14
CA PRO A 155 -19.38 15.79 1.91
C PRO A 155 -18.79 16.47 3.15
N MET A 156 -19.20 16.03 4.35
CA MET A 156 -18.63 16.47 5.63
C MET A 156 -17.36 15.71 6.02
N GLY A 157 -16.88 14.83 5.14
CA GLY A 157 -15.74 13.95 5.36
C GLY A 157 -16.08 12.74 6.22
N LEU A 158 -15.06 11.92 6.44
CA LEU A 158 -15.11 10.73 7.29
C LEU A 158 -14.53 11.04 8.69
N PRO A 159 -14.86 10.23 9.70
CA PRO A 159 -14.27 10.37 11.04
C PRO A 159 -12.73 10.34 10.99
N PRO A 160 -12.03 11.05 11.88
CA PRO A 160 -10.56 11.16 11.88
C PRO A 160 -9.85 9.82 12.12
N TYR A 161 -10.55 8.85 12.71
CA TYR A 161 -10.05 7.51 12.97
C TYR A 161 -10.50 6.49 11.90
N ASP A 162 -11.30 6.89 10.91
CA ASP A 162 -11.71 5.98 9.85
C ASP A 162 -10.49 5.58 9.00
N PRO A 163 -10.26 4.28 8.73
CA PRO A 163 -9.09 3.81 7.99
C PRO A 163 -8.93 4.48 6.63
N ILE A 164 -10.04 4.79 5.94
CA ILE A 164 -10.01 5.44 4.62
C ILE A 164 -9.42 6.84 4.74
N ARG A 165 -9.82 7.59 5.78
CA ARG A 165 -9.31 8.94 6.01
C ARG A 165 -7.84 8.93 6.42
N LEU A 166 -7.47 8.03 7.34
CA LEU A 166 -6.08 7.88 7.76
C LEU A 166 -5.17 7.58 6.57
N GLU A 167 -5.59 6.65 5.72
CA GLU A 167 -4.87 6.27 4.51
C GLU A 167 -4.79 7.44 3.51
N PHE A 168 -5.86 8.24 3.33
CA PHE A 168 -5.80 9.45 2.50
C PHE A 168 -4.92 10.59 3.07
N GLU A 169 -4.67 10.60 4.37
CA GLU A 169 -3.84 11.60 5.06
C GLU A 169 -2.41 11.12 5.32
N ASP A 170 -2.04 9.94 4.80
CA ASP A 170 -0.73 9.29 5.04
C ASP A 170 -0.43 9.07 6.54
N LYS A 171 -1.48 8.76 7.31
CA LYS A 171 -1.46 8.50 8.77
C LYS A 171 -1.89 7.07 9.12
N GLU A 172 -1.94 6.18 8.14
CA GLU A 172 -2.21 4.77 8.36
C GLU A 172 -1.14 4.12 9.25
N ASP A 173 -1.57 3.31 10.21
CA ASP A 173 -0.67 2.41 10.94
C ASP A 173 -0.79 1.01 10.35
N LEU A 174 0.27 0.59 9.63
CA LEU A 174 0.36 -0.74 9.03
C LEU A 174 1.16 -1.72 9.91
N SER A 175 1.59 -1.31 11.10
CA SER A 175 2.37 -2.16 12.00
C SER A 175 1.58 -3.41 12.40
N GLY A 176 2.26 -4.56 12.40
CA GLY A 176 1.63 -5.85 12.70
C GLY A 176 0.63 -6.36 11.65
N THR A 177 0.35 -5.62 10.58
CA THR A 177 -0.58 -6.05 9.51
C THR A 177 0.15 -6.81 8.40
N GLN A 178 -0.58 -7.66 7.68
CA GLN A 178 -0.06 -8.32 6.47
C GLN A 178 0.30 -7.31 5.37
N ALA A 179 -0.39 -6.17 5.31
CA ALA A 179 -0.08 -5.11 4.35
C ALA A 179 1.25 -4.43 4.66
N GLY A 180 1.57 -4.20 5.95
CA GLY A 180 2.84 -3.62 6.37
C GLY A 180 4.05 -4.47 5.95
N LEU A 181 3.91 -5.80 5.90
CA LEU A 181 4.96 -6.70 5.42
C LEU A 181 5.26 -6.56 3.91
N GLN A 182 4.32 -6.02 3.15
CA GLN A 182 4.46 -5.85 1.70
C GLN A 182 5.04 -4.50 1.31
N VAL A 183 4.78 -3.45 2.08
CA VAL A 183 5.28 -2.10 1.82
C VAL A 183 6.81 -2.07 1.93
N ILE A 184 7.45 -1.34 1.02
CA ILE A 184 8.91 -1.20 0.95
C ILE A 184 9.26 0.27 1.07
N GLU A 185 10.04 0.66 2.09
CA GLU A 185 10.54 2.03 2.17
C GLU A 185 11.47 2.35 0.99
N GLU A 186 11.44 3.58 0.48
CA GLU A 186 12.24 3.98 -0.68
C GLU A 186 13.75 3.80 -0.42
N SER A 187 14.21 4.01 0.81
CA SER A 187 15.59 3.79 1.27
C SER A 187 15.98 2.31 1.27
N GLU A 188 15.04 1.42 1.56
CA GLU A 188 15.24 -0.03 1.67
C GLU A 188 14.91 -0.78 0.38
N ALA A 189 14.55 -0.08 -0.70
CA ALA A 189 14.23 -0.69 -1.98
C ALA A 189 15.49 -1.06 -2.79
N GLN A 190 15.48 -2.27 -3.34
CA GLN A 190 16.49 -2.76 -4.29
C GLN A 190 15.84 -3.31 -5.55
N LEU A 191 16.49 -3.07 -6.69
CA LEU A 191 16.08 -3.63 -7.98
C LEU A 191 17.10 -4.66 -8.45
N TRP A 192 16.61 -5.82 -8.89
CA TRP A 192 17.43 -6.92 -9.38
C TRP A 192 17.06 -7.29 -10.80
N TRP A 193 18.06 -7.44 -11.67
CA TRP A 193 17.90 -7.90 -13.04
C TRP A 193 18.93 -9.00 -13.33
N ALA A 194 18.47 -10.12 -13.90
CA ALA A 194 19.34 -11.26 -14.26
C ALA A 194 20.29 -11.70 -13.12
N ALA A 195 19.75 -11.84 -11.90
CA ALA A 195 20.50 -12.19 -10.69
C ALA A 195 21.62 -11.21 -10.29
N LYS A 196 21.59 -9.98 -10.80
CA LYS A 196 22.48 -8.88 -10.42
C LYS A 196 21.67 -7.73 -9.85
N GLU A 197 22.17 -7.15 -8.77
CA GLU A 197 21.62 -5.90 -8.24
C GLU A 197 21.91 -4.74 -9.19
N LEU A 198 20.88 -3.95 -9.48
CA LEU A 198 21.01 -2.66 -10.13
C LEU A 198 21.45 -1.66 -9.06
N LYS A 199 22.72 -1.28 -9.11
CA LYS A 199 23.32 -0.36 -8.13
C LYS A 199 22.76 1.03 -8.36
N ARG A 200 22.22 1.64 -7.30
CA ARG A 200 21.58 2.96 -7.35
C ARG A 200 22.47 4.08 -7.90
N THR A 201 23.79 3.94 -7.76
CA THR A 201 24.80 4.91 -8.27
C THR A 201 25.04 4.84 -9.78
N GLN A 202 24.45 3.88 -10.50
CA GLN A 202 24.69 3.63 -11.92
C GLN A 202 23.48 4.04 -12.78
N LYS A 203 23.63 3.97 -14.11
CA LYS A 203 22.52 4.18 -15.06
C LYS A 203 21.95 2.85 -15.53
N LEU A 204 20.68 2.84 -15.92
CA LEU A 204 20.05 1.64 -16.47
C LEU A 204 20.80 1.12 -17.72
N SER A 205 21.33 2.04 -18.55
CA SER A 205 22.10 1.72 -19.75
C SER A 205 23.39 0.96 -19.50
N ASP A 206 23.95 1.04 -18.29
CA ASP A 206 25.17 0.32 -17.92
C ASP A 206 24.90 -1.19 -17.83
N TYR A 207 23.63 -1.56 -17.66
CA TYR A 207 23.16 -2.93 -17.57
C TYR A 207 22.54 -3.44 -18.88
N VAL A 208 21.61 -2.67 -19.47
CA VAL A 208 20.85 -3.10 -20.65
C VAL A 208 21.44 -2.62 -21.98
N GLY A 209 22.51 -1.83 -21.94
CA GLY A 209 23.09 -1.17 -23.09
C GLY A 209 22.31 0.07 -23.54
N LYS A 210 22.69 0.62 -24.70
CA LYS A 210 22.08 1.84 -25.27
C LYS A 210 20.79 1.57 -26.06
N ASN A 211 20.34 0.32 -26.14
CA ASN A 211 19.18 -0.05 -26.93
C ASN A 211 17.88 0.26 -26.18
N GLU A 212 17.22 1.31 -26.64
CA GLU A 212 15.94 1.81 -26.16
C GLU A 212 14.73 0.94 -26.52
N LYS A 213 14.87 -0.18 -27.25
CA LYS A 213 13.77 -1.14 -27.54
C LYS A 213 13.83 -2.42 -26.70
N THR A 214 14.59 -2.39 -25.61
CA THR A 214 14.85 -3.58 -24.78
C THR A 214 13.72 -3.80 -23.78
N LYS A 215 13.34 -5.07 -23.58
CA LYS A 215 12.40 -5.49 -22.51
C LYS A 215 13.16 -6.30 -21.47
N ILE A 216 13.05 -5.92 -20.20
CA ILE A 216 13.71 -6.62 -19.09
C ILE A 216 12.72 -7.01 -17.99
N VAL A 217 13.07 -8.01 -17.19
CA VAL A 217 12.31 -8.39 -15.99
C VAL A 217 13.11 -7.95 -14.77
N VAL A 218 12.55 -7.05 -13.98
CA VAL A 218 13.18 -6.51 -12.77
C VAL A 218 12.42 -7.00 -11.54
N LYS A 219 13.13 -7.51 -10.54
CA LYS A 219 12.58 -7.89 -9.25
C LYS A 219 12.79 -6.76 -8.25
N ILE A 220 11.73 -6.28 -7.61
CA ILE A 220 11.80 -5.34 -6.48
C ILE A 220 11.87 -6.13 -5.17
N GLN A 221 12.87 -5.83 -4.34
CA GLN A 221 13.13 -6.49 -3.07
C GLN A 221 13.36 -5.47 -1.96
N LYS A 222 13.03 -5.86 -0.72
CA LYS A 222 13.44 -5.12 0.47
C LYS A 222 14.88 -5.53 0.77
N VAL A 223 15.74 -4.58 1.13
CA VAL A 223 17.09 -4.87 1.62
C VAL A 223 16.94 -5.89 2.74
N SER A 224 17.42 -7.12 2.51
CA SER A 224 17.53 -8.07 3.59
C SER A 224 18.70 -7.61 4.44
N THR A 225 18.41 -6.97 5.57
CA THR A 225 19.35 -6.93 6.68
C THR A 225 19.45 -8.36 7.19
N SER A 226 20.21 -9.18 6.45
CA SER A 226 20.84 -10.35 7.02
C SER A 226 21.65 -9.78 8.17
N HIS A 227 21.18 -9.94 9.40
CA HIS A 227 22.08 -9.92 10.54
C HIS A 227 23.10 -11.01 10.25
N PHE A 228 24.18 -10.64 9.54
CA PHE A 228 25.45 -11.30 9.69
C PHE A 228 25.82 -11.00 11.14
N SER A 229 25.34 -11.87 12.03
CA SER A 229 26.03 -12.11 13.30
C SER A 229 27.42 -12.57 12.88
N ILE A 230 28.31 -11.59 12.70
CA ILE A 230 29.75 -11.84 12.71
C ILE A 230 29.99 -12.35 14.12
N LEU A 231 29.95 -13.67 14.26
CA LEU A 231 30.47 -14.36 15.41
C LEU A 231 31.96 -14.05 15.41
N ILE A 232 32.33 -12.94 16.06
CA ILE A 232 33.73 -12.64 16.38
C ILE A 232 34.13 -13.75 17.35
N ILE A 233 34.70 -14.82 16.81
CA ILE A 233 35.41 -15.83 17.57
C ILE A 233 36.63 -15.11 18.14
N PHE A 234 36.52 -14.63 19.37
CA PHE A 234 37.68 -14.24 20.17
C PHE A 234 38.51 -15.50 20.41
N PHE A 235 39.53 -15.71 19.57
CA PHE A 235 40.66 -16.56 19.90
C PHE A 235 41.37 -15.92 21.09
N VAL A 236 41.00 -16.34 22.31
CA VAL A 236 41.82 -16.11 23.49
C VAL A 236 43.09 -16.93 23.29
N SER A 237 44.13 -16.28 22.78
CA SER A 237 45.50 -16.79 22.87
C SER A 237 45.88 -16.80 24.34
N PHE A 238 45.90 -17.99 24.93
CA PHE A 238 46.54 -18.24 26.21
C PHE A 238 48.05 -18.06 26.02
N PRO A 239 48.73 -17.13 26.71
CA PRO A 239 50.18 -17.09 26.68
C PRO A 239 50.70 -18.25 27.52
N ALA A 240 51.42 -19.16 26.86
CA ALA A 240 52.38 -20.03 27.52
C ALA A 240 53.56 -19.16 28.01
N GLY A 241 53.90 -19.29 29.29
CA GLY A 241 55.12 -18.73 29.91
C GLY A 241 55.19 -19.21 31.36
N GLU A 242 55.91 -20.30 31.62
CA GLU A 242 57.26 -20.30 32.24
C GLU A 242 57.21 -20.09 33.76
N LYS A 243 57.35 -21.16 34.56
CA LYS A 243 58.61 -21.69 35.15
C LYS A 243 59.35 -20.66 36.02
N GLY A 244 59.49 -20.97 37.31
CA GLY A 244 60.68 -20.59 38.08
C GLY A 244 60.46 -20.30 39.57
N GLN A 245 60.85 -21.29 40.38
CA GLN A 245 61.21 -21.25 41.82
C GLN A 245 60.15 -20.96 42.89
#